data_AF-A0A7S0X4F6-F1
#
_entry.id   AF-A0A7S0X4F6-F1
#
_cell.length_a   1.000
_cell.length_b   1.000
_cell.length_c   1.000
_cell.angle_alpha   90.00
_cell.angle_beta   90.00
_cell.angle_gamma   90.00
#
_symmetry.space_group_name_H-M   'P 1'
#
loop_
_entity.id
_entity.type
_entity.pdbx_description
1 polymer ?
#
loop_
_entity_poly.entity_id
_entity_poly.type
_entity_poly.pdbx_seq_one_letter_code
_entity_poly.pdbx_strand_id
1 'polypeptide(L)'
;GGGGKETEAGATEALEEPVDYVLYNYFCAGSGGVGPTILATSYMLLGEEVVCWEKDLEVRCPPATQRKVVDFGPKCGKREVFLYNLPEAASGREVFGADTVKARFGTSPGVWNFAMVMMASLIPRNVLSDKKAAGSLAALTSPLVRAVDALVGERTAMRIDTKMRNGTTGSGVFNHPKLSVAVGDATAAFASAVLRGETEPGVWYPEEHGALKDRPRLLEAASKGCSNYQINKAAWMLESKPINLGFGMYLDV
;
A
#
# COMPACT_ATOMS: atom_id res chain seq x y z
N GLY A 1 37.37 -20.44 -31.13
CA GLY A 1 36.70 -19.23 -30.64
C GLY A 1 35.22 -19.40 -30.89
N GLY A 2 34.30 -19.10 -30.01
CA GLY A 2 34.35 -18.44 -28.71
C GLY A 2 32.88 -18.26 -28.34
N GLY A 3 32.26 -19.31 -27.81
CA GLY A 3 30.86 -19.27 -27.37
C GLY A 3 30.82 -18.64 -25.99
N GLY A 4 30.60 -17.33 -25.95
CA GLY A 4 30.36 -16.59 -24.71
C GLY A 4 29.10 -17.11 -24.05
N LYS A 5 29.24 -17.58 -22.81
CA LYS A 5 28.15 -17.78 -21.87
C LYS A 5 27.46 -16.43 -21.65
N GLU A 6 26.15 -16.38 -21.83
CA GLU A 6 25.32 -15.37 -21.19
C GLU A 6 25.32 -15.68 -19.69
N THR A 7 26.13 -14.93 -18.94
CA THR A 7 26.17 -14.96 -17.48
C THR A 7 25.37 -13.79 -16.92
N GLU A 8 24.47 -14.15 -16.01
CA GLU A 8 23.97 -13.36 -14.86
C GLU A 8 23.00 -12.21 -15.16
N ALA A 9 21.71 -12.56 -15.17
CA ALA A 9 20.67 -11.67 -14.68
C ALA A 9 20.94 -11.38 -13.19
N GLY A 10 20.82 -10.10 -12.82
CA GLY A 10 21.36 -9.48 -11.61
C GLY A 10 21.17 -10.27 -10.33
N ALA A 11 22.29 -10.62 -9.69
CA ALA A 11 22.30 -10.99 -8.29
C ALA A 11 21.89 -9.75 -7.48
N THR A 12 20.66 -9.76 -6.96
CA THR A 12 20.24 -8.87 -5.88
C THR A 12 21.28 -9.02 -4.76
N GLU A 13 21.94 -7.93 -4.35
CA GLU A 13 22.74 -7.95 -3.11
C GLU A 13 21.80 -8.38 -1.99
N ALA A 14 21.97 -9.61 -1.51
CA ALA A 14 21.16 -10.14 -0.43
C ALA A 14 21.35 -9.24 0.79
N LEU A 15 20.25 -8.87 1.44
CA LEU A 15 20.31 -8.16 2.71
C LEU A 15 21.21 -8.95 3.67
N GLU A 16 22.13 -8.26 4.35
CA GLU A 16 23.08 -8.89 5.28
C GLU A 16 22.38 -9.70 6.38
N GLU A 17 21.17 -9.28 6.75
CA GLU A 17 20.31 -9.95 7.71
C GLU A 17 18.98 -10.36 7.04
N PRO A 18 18.54 -11.62 7.18
CA PRO A 18 17.26 -12.06 6.63
C PRO A 18 16.06 -11.33 7.25
N VAL A 19 15.03 -11.10 6.42
CA VAL A 19 13.81 -10.41 6.83
C VAL A 19 12.78 -11.43 7.31
N ASP A 20 12.27 -11.26 8.53
CA ASP A 20 11.17 -12.07 9.09
C ASP A 20 9.83 -11.65 8.47
N TYR A 21 9.53 -10.34 8.47
CA TYR A 21 8.32 -9.85 7.80
C TYR A 21 8.45 -8.47 7.18
N VAL A 22 7.63 -8.24 6.16
CA VAL A 22 7.27 -6.92 5.62
C VAL A 22 5.74 -6.83 5.51
N LEU A 23 5.14 -5.87 6.19
CA LEU A 23 3.70 -5.69 6.23
C LEU A 23 3.34 -4.32 5.65
N TYR A 24 2.70 -4.32 4.49
CA TYR A 24 2.18 -3.12 3.84
C TYR A 24 0.73 -2.90 4.25
N ASN A 25 0.43 -1.70 4.73
CA ASN A 25 -0.92 -1.30 5.08
C ASN A 25 -1.22 0.05 4.43
N TYR A 26 -2.36 0.14 3.77
CA TYR A 26 -2.78 1.30 3.02
C TYR A 26 -4.19 1.72 3.46
N PHE A 27 -4.42 3.02 3.43
CA PHE A 27 -5.71 3.61 3.71
C PHE A 27 -6.00 4.76 2.75
N CYS A 28 -7.26 4.86 2.32
CA CYS A 28 -7.77 5.97 1.54
C CYS A 28 -9.09 6.49 2.12
N ALA A 29 -9.28 7.80 2.18
CA ALA A 29 -10.57 8.42 2.45
C ALA A 29 -11.24 8.81 1.14
N GLY A 30 -12.53 8.48 1.01
CA GLY A 30 -13.30 8.72 -0.20
C GLY A 30 -12.65 8.05 -1.41
N SER A 31 -12.70 8.74 -2.54
CA SER A 31 -12.02 8.40 -3.79
C SER A 31 -10.56 8.89 -3.83
N GLY A 32 -10.11 9.59 -2.79
CA GLY A 32 -8.82 10.26 -2.82
C GLY A 32 -8.72 11.40 -3.85
N GLY A 33 -9.86 11.89 -4.34
CA GLY A 33 -9.93 12.92 -5.39
C GLY A 33 -9.63 12.38 -6.80
N VAL A 34 -9.54 11.05 -6.95
CA VAL A 34 -9.25 10.36 -8.22
C VAL A 34 -10.55 9.99 -8.97
N GLY A 35 -11.71 10.25 -8.34
CA GLY A 35 -13.02 10.05 -8.96
C GLY A 35 -13.36 8.57 -9.15
N PRO A 36 -14.16 8.18 -10.16
CA PRO A 36 -14.65 6.81 -10.32
C PRO A 36 -13.54 5.79 -10.59
N THR A 37 -12.36 6.22 -11.02
CA THR A 37 -11.23 5.33 -11.34
C THR A 37 -10.84 4.45 -10.16
N ILE A 38 -10.80 5.00 -8.94
CA ILE A 38 -10.40 4.23 -7.75
C ILE A 38 -11.45 3.17 -7.38
N LEU A 39 -12.72 3.40 -7.70
CA LEU A 39 -13.78 2.40 -7.49
C LEU A 39 -13.62 1.26 -8.47
N ALA A 40 -13.38 1.58 -9.75
CA ALA A 40 -13.15 0.57 -10.77
C ALA A 40 -11.95 -0.32 -10.42
N THR A 41 -10.83 0.27 -9.98
CA THR A 41 -9.66 -0.51 -9.54
C THR A 41 -9.94 -1.29 -8.27
N SER A 42 -10.67 -0.71 -7.31
CA SER A 42 -11.09 -1.42 -6.09
C SER A 42 -11.96 -2.64 -6.43
N TYR A 43 -12.89 -2.52 -7.39
CA TYR A 43 -13.71 -3.65 -7.83
C TYR A 43 -12.88 -4.74 -8.51
N MET A 44 -11.92 -4.37 -9.35
CA MET A 44 -11.02 -5.36 -9.97
C MET A 44 -10.20 -6.10 -8.92
N LEU A 45 -9.71 -5.41 -7.88
CA LEU A 45 -9.01 -6.05 -6.75
C LEU A 45 -9.87 -7.08 -5.99
N LEU A 46 -11.21 -6.95 -6.03
CA LEU A 46 -12.12 -7.95 -5.46
C LEU A 46 -12.29 -9.19 -6.36
N GLY A 47 -11.99 -9.08 -7.65
CA GLY A 47 -12.00 -10.20 -8.59
C GLY A 47 -10.77 -11.10 -8.47
N GLU A 48 -9.68 -10.57 -7.91
CA GLU A 48 -8.40 -11.27 -7.79
C GLU A 48 -8.31 -12.12 -6.52
N GLU A 49 -7.72 -13.31 -6.66
CA GLU A 49 -7.30 -14.10 -5.51
C GLU A 49 -6.08 -13.46 -4.88
N VAL A 50 -6.09 -13.32 -3.56
CA VAL A 50 -4.92 -12.78 -2.85
C VAL A 50 -3.84 -13.82 -2.79
N VAL A 51 -2.65 -13.47 -3.25
CA VAL A 51 -1.42 -14.23 -3.02
C VAL A 51 -0.55 -13.45 -2.04
N CYS A 52 -0.20 -14.08 -0.93
CA CYS A 52 0.68 -13.50 0.09
C CYS A 52 1.56 -14.57 0.72
N TRP A 53 2.50 -14.19 1.59
CA TRP A 53 3.38 -15.13 2.27
C TRP A 53 3.22 -15.04 3.77
N GLU A 54 3.19 -16.19 4.43
CA GLU A 54 3.15 -16.30 5.89
C GLU A 54 4.05 -17.45 6.34
N LYS A 55 5.09 -17.11 7.11
CA LYS A 55 6.09 -18.07 7.61
C LYS A 55 6.67 -18.95 6.49
N ASP A 56 7.09 -18.29 5.42
CA ASP A 56 7.71 -18.88 4.22
C ASP A 56 6.75 -19.73 3.35
N LEU A 57 5.46 -19.73 3.67
CA LEU A 57 4.45 -20.43 2.88
C LEU A 57 3.63 -19.44 2.05
N GLU A 58 3.45 -19.75 0.76
CA GLU A 58 2.47 -19.06 -0.08
C GLU A 58 1.06 -19.38 0.42
N VAL A 59 0.29 -18.33 0.70
CA VAL A 59 -1.10 -18.40 1.16
C VAL A 59 -1.97 -17.73 0.12
N ARG A 60 -2.97 -18.49 -0.34
CA ARG A 60 -4.02 -18.01 -1.25
C ARG A 60 -5.34 -17.89 -0.52
N CYS A 61 -6.00 -16.74 -0.62
CA CYS A 61 -7.32 -16.55 -0.01
C CYS A 61 -8.18 -15.53 -0.76
N PRO A 62 -9.50 -15.50 -0.51
CA PRO A 62 -10.36 -14.45 -1.06
C PRO A 62 -9.92 -13.04 -0.63
N PRO A 63 -10.14 -12.02 -1.49
CA PRO A 63 -9.87 -10.63 -1.15
C PRO A 63 -10.84 -10.10 -0.10
N ALA A 64 -10.53 -8.94 0.48
CA ALA A 64 -11.32 -8.32 1.53
C ALA A 64 -11.51 -9.23 2.78
N THR A 65 -10.55 -10.10 3.09
CA THR A 65 -10.55 -10.97 4.27
C THR A 65 -9.49 -10.54 5.29
N GLN A 66 -9.37 -11.28 6.40
CA GLN A 66 -8.36 -11.07 7.44
C GLN A 66 -8.30 -9.61 7.95
N ARG A 67 -9.47 -9.08 8.32
CA ARG A 67 -9.63 -7.74 8.91
C ARG A 67 -8.60 -7.51 10.01
N LYS A 68 -7.88 -6.39 9.94
CA LYS A 68 -6.96 -5.91 10.96
C LYS A 68 -7.21 -4.43 11.22
N VAL A 69 -7.04 -3.98 12.46
CA VAL A 69 -6.98 -2.55 12.78
C VAL A 69 -5.51 -2.14 12.81
N VAL A 70 -5.17 -1.11 12.04
CA VAL A 70 -3.81 -0.56 11.95
C VAL A 70 -3.86 0.92 12.27
N ASP A 71 -2.93 1.37 13.10
CA ASP A 71 -2.76 2.79 13.40
C ASP A 71 -1.79 3.42 12.40
N PHE A 72 -2.29 4.36 11.60
CA PHE A 72 -1.50 5.12 10.62
C PHE A 72 -0.85 6.37 11.23
N GLY A 73 -0.87 6.48 12.56
CA GLY A 73 -0.31 7.57 13.32
C GLY A 73 -1.15 8.84 13.27
N PRO A 74 -0.65 9.91 13.91
CA PRO A 74 -1.39 11.15 14.06
C PRO A 74 -1.98 11.66 12.74
N LYS A 75 -3.17 12.28 12.83
CA LYS A 75 -3.99 12.81 11.72
C LYS A 75 -4.74 11.75 10.91
N CYS A 76 -4.30 10.50 10.90
CA CYS A 76 -5.05 9.40 10.29
C CYS A 76 -5.62 8.46 11.35
N GLY A 77 -4.86 8.12 12.38
CA GLY A 77 -5.27 7.24 13.46
C GLY A 77 -5.57 5.81 13.00
N LYS A 78 -6.34 5.11 13.83
CA LYS A 78 -6.69 3.70 13.63
C LYS A 78 -7.69 3.51 12.50
N ARG A 79 -7.40 2.58 11.59
CA ARG A 79 -8.26 2.21 10.46
C ARG A 79 -8.33 0.71 10.29
N GLU A 80 -9.49 0.24 9.84
CA GLU A 80 -9.68 -1.15 9.45
C GLU A 80 -9.09 -1.36 8.06
N VAL A 81 -8.30 -2.41 7.91
CA VAL A 81 -7.68 -2.81 6.66
C VAL A 81 -7.88 -4.31 6.45
N PHE A 82 -7.97 -4.72 5.19
CA PHE A 82 -8.27 -6.08 4.76
C PHE A 82 -7.23 -6.53 3.76
N LEU A 83 -7.05 -7.84 3.59
CA LEU A 83 -6.06 -8.39 2.67
C LEU A 83 -6.52 -8.23 1.21
N TYR A 84 -5.61 -7.79 0.34
CA TYR A 84 -5.82 -7.65 -1.09
C TYR A 84 -4.58 -8.09 -1.87
N ASN A 85 -4.76 -8.45 -3.13
CA ASN A 85 -3.69 -8.83 -4.04
C ASN A 85 -3.01 -7.57 -4.58
N LEU A 86 -1.99 -7.07 -3.90
CA LEU A 86 -1.24 -5.89 -4.32
C LEU A 86 0.16 -6.28 -4.81
N PRO A 87 0.69 -5.61 -5.85
CA PRO A 87 1.93 -6.01 -6.51
C PRO A 87 3.13 -6.05 -5.56
N GLU A 88 3.18 -5.15 -4.58
CA GLU A 88 4.26 -5.02 -3.59
C GLU A 88 4.41 -6.26 -2.70
N ALA A 89 3.37 -7.09 -2.59
CA ALA A 89 3.48 -8.37 -1.89
C ALA A 89 4.39 -9.35 -2.64
N ALA A 90 4.23 -9.43 -3.97
CA ALA A 90 5.02 -10.32 -4.81
C ALA A 90 6.44 -9.79 -5.01
N SER A 91 6.58 -8.52 -5.43
CA SER A 91 7.90 -7.91 -5.63
C SER A 91 8.66 -7.79 -4.30
N GLY A 92 7.99 -7.47 -3.19
CA GLY A 92 8.61 -7.45 -1.88
C GLY A 92 9.11 -8.83 -1.42
N ARG A 93 8.38 -9.91 -1.74
CA ARG A 93 8.85 -11.28 -1.48
C ARG A 93 10.10 -11.61 -2.30
N GLU A 94 10.09 -11.27 -3.58
CA GLU A 94 11.21 -11.54 -4.50
C GLU A 94 12.47 -10.75 -4.12
N VAL A 95 12.31 -9.46 -3.79
CA VAL A 95 13.44 -8.57 -3.49
C VAL A 95 13.98 -8.79 -2.08
N PHE A 96 13.12 -8.90 -1.07
CA PHE A 96 13.56 -8.96 0.32
C PHE A 96 13.71 -10.38 0.87
N GLY A 97 13.17 -11.40 0.18
CA GLY A 97 13.17 -12.78 0.65
C GLY A 97 12.44 -12.98 1.98
N ALA A 98 11.53 -12.07 2.35
CA ALA A 98 10.91 -12.07 3.68
C ALA A 98 9.97 -13.25 3.89
N ASP A 99 10.03 -13.89 5.06
CA ASP A 99 9.22 -15.08 5.37
C ASP A 99 7.71 -14.75 5.36
N THR A 100 7.33 -13.57 5.82
CA THR A 100 5.95 -13.09 5.81
C THR A 100 5.82 -11.78 5.05
N VAL A 101 5.05 -11.78 3.97
CA VAL A 101 4.74 -10.57 3.20
C VAL A 101 3.23 -10.47 3.02
N LYS A 102 2.64 -9.39 3.52
CA LYS A 102 1.19 -9.16 3.43
C LYS A 102 0.90 -7.70 3.08
N ALA A 103 -0.01 -7.51 2.13
CA ALA A 103 -0.50 -6.19 1.76
C ALA A 103 -1.99 -6.05 2.12
N ARG A 104 -2.32 -4.95 2.79
CA ARG A 104 -3.68 -4.66 3.24
C ARG A 104 -4.13 -3.27 2.83
N PHE A 105 -5.41 -3.15 2.52
CA PHE A 105 -6.04 -1.89 2.15
C PHE A 105 -7.34 -1.69 2.92
N GLY A 106 -7.63 -0.44 3.25
CA GLY A 106 -8.88 -0.01 3.88
C GLY A 106 -9.35 1.33 3.34
N THR A 107 -10.65 1.57 3.42
CA THR A 107 -11.24 2.83 2.98
C THR A 107 -12.16 3.47 4.03
N SER A 108 -12.44 4.77 3.87
CA SER A 108 -13.41 5.53 4.64
C SER A 108 -14.46 6.17 3.71
N PRO A 109 -15.74 6.25 4.14
CA PRO A 109 -16.30 5.75 5.40
C PRO A 109 -16.22 4.23 5.54
N GLY A 110 -16.12 3.73 6.77
CA GLY A 110 -15.95 2.29 7.04
C GLY A 110 -17.07 1.40 6.50
N VAL A 111 -18.27 1.95 6.25
CA VAL A 111 -19.37 1.24 5.56
C VAL A 111 -18.96 0.76 4.17
N TRP A 112 -18.02 1.44 3.50
CA TRP A 112 -17.49 0.98 2.23
C TRP A 112 -16.66 -0.29 2.36
N ASN A 113 -15.91 -0.47 3.44
CA ASN A 113 -15.21 -1.74 3.67
C ASN A 113 -16.22 -2.89 3.78
N PHE A 114 -17.33 -2.68 4.48
CA PHE A 114 -18.40 -3.68 4.56
C PHE A 114 -19.00 -3.97 3.17
N ALA A 115 -19.29 -2.93 2.38
CA ALA A 115 -19.76 -3.11 1.01
C ALA A 115 -18.77 -3.92 0.16
N MET A 116 -17.47 -3.65 0.28
CA MET A 116 -16.41 -4.39 -0.42
C MET A 116 -16.39 -5.87 -0.02
N VAL A 117 -16.50 -6.19 1.27
CA VAL A 117 -16.60 -7.57 1.77
C VAL A 117 -17.82 -8.29 1.18
N MET A 118 -18.98 -7.61 1.15
CA MET A 118 -20.20 -8.16 0.57
C MET A 118 -20.06 -8.39 -0.94
N MET A 119 -19.48 -7.43 -1.68
CA MET A 119 -19.22 -7.59 -3.11
C MET A 119 -18.27 -8.73 -3.41
N ALA A 120 -17.17 -8.87 -2.66
CA ALA A 120 -16.22 -9.97 -2.78
C ALA A 120 -16.88 -11.35 -2.61
N SER A 121 -17.90 -11.41 -1.75
CA SER A 121 -18.56 -12.66 -1.36
C SER A 121 -19.73 -13.03 -2.27
N LEU A 122 -20.46 -12.03 -2.78
CA LEU A 122 -21.72 -12.23 -3.51
C LEU A 122 -21.57 -12.13 -5.04
N ILE A 123 -20.61 -11.34 -5.54
CA ILE A 123 -20.47 -11.09 -6.97
C ILE A 123 -19.45 -12.06 -7.56
N PRO A 124 -19.79 -12.78 -8.66
CA PRO A 124 -18.85 -13.67 -9.32
C PRO A 124 -17.54 -12.96 -9.75
N ARG A 125 -16.39 -13.60 -9.50
CA ARG A 125 -15.05 -13.04 -9.79
C ARG A 125 -14.89 -12.58 -11.25
N ASN A 126 -15.47 -13.29 -12.20
CA ASN A 126 -15.42 -12.92 -13.62
C ASN A 126 -16.15 -11.61 -13.94
N VAL A 127 -17.15 -11.23 -13.15
CA VAL A 127 -17.85 -9.94 -13.29
C VAL A 127 -17.02 -8.82 -12.65
N LEU A 128 -16.43 -9.07 -11.48
CA LEU A 128 -15.55 -8.10 -10.79
C LEU A 128 -14.27 -7.81 -11.58
N SER A 129 -13.76 -8.80 -12.31
CA SER A 129 -12.55 -8.67 -13.14
C SER A 129 -12.81 -8.09 -14.53
N ASP A 130 -14.07 -7.90 -14.93
CA ASP A 130 -14.42 -7.34 -16.24
C ASP A 130 -14.32 -5.80 -16.21
N LYS A 131 -13.39 -5.25 -17.00
CA LYS A 131 -13.12 -3.81 -17.07
C LYS A 131 -14.36 -2.99 -17.48
N LYS A 132 -15.21 -3.52 -18.36
CA LYS A 132 -16.43 -2.82 -18.78
C LYS A 132 -17.46 -2.82 -17.65
N ALA A 133 -17.67 -3.96 -16.98
CA ALA A 133 -18.57 -4.07 -15.85
C ALA A 133 -18.12 -3.16 -14.68
N ALA A 134 -16.82 -3.21 -14.33
CA ALA A 134 -16.23 -2.34 -13.32
C ALA A 134 -16.38 -0.86 -13.68
N GLY A 135 -16.14 -0.49 -14.94
CA GLY A 135 -16.32 0.86 -15.44
C GLY A 135 -17.77 1.35 -15.38
N SER A 136 -18.74 0.51 -15.78
CA SER A 136 -20.16 0.84 -15.72
C SER A 136 -20.65 1.00 -14.28
N LEU A 137 -20.24 0.11 -13.37
CA LEU A 137 -20.60 0.22 -11.96
C LEU A 137 -19.99 1.48 -11.33
N ALA A 138 -18.74 1.80 -11.65
CA ALA A 138 -18.08 3.02 -11.19
C ALA A 138 -18.74 4.29 -11.73
N ALA A 139 -19.17 4.29 -13.00
CA ALA A 139 -19.90 5.42 -13.58
C ALA A 139 -21.24 5.66 -12.88
N LEU A 140 -21.98 4.58 -12.56
CA LEU A 140 -23.26 4.65 -11.86
C LEU A 140 -23.11 5.16 -10.42
N THR A 141 -22.03 4.79 -9.73
CA THR A 141 -21.78 5.20 -8.34
C THR A 141 -21.01 6.52 -8.22
N SER A 142 -20.49 7.08 -9.31
CA SER A 142 -19.63 8.28 -9.31
C SER A 142 -20.24 9.51 -8.62
N PRO A 143 -21.52 9.88 -8.82
CA PRO A 143 -22.10 11.04 -8.15
C PRO A 143 -22.15 10.89 -6.63
N LEU A 144 -22.47 9.68 -6.15
CA LEU A 144 -22.48 9.35 -4.72
C LEU A 144 -21.07 9.45 -4.14
N VAL A 145 -20.07 8.93 -4.87
CA VAL A 145 -18.68 8.98 -4.42
C VAL A 145 -18.16 10.40 -4.32
N ARG A 146 -18.45 11.27 -5.29
CA ARG A 146 -18.09 12.69 -5.20
C ARG A 146 -18.73 13.39 -3.99
N ALA A 147 -19.98 13.04 -3.66
CA ALA A 147 -20.64 13.56 -2.46
C ALA A 147 -19.98 13.05 -1.17
N VAL A 148 -19.56 11.78 -1.14
CA VAL A 148 -18.81 11.21 -0.02
C VAL A 148 -17.43 11.87 0.10
N ASP A 149 -16.72 12.12 -1.00
CA ASP A 149 -15.41 12.78 -1.00
C ASP A 149 -15.46 14.15 -0.34
N ALA A 150 -16.49 14.94 -0.64
CA ALA A 150 -16.72 16.24 -0.02
C ALA A 150 -16.92 16.13 1.51
N LEU A 151 -17.43 14.99 2.00
CA LEU A 151 -17.69 14.75 3.41
C LEU A 151 -16.49 14.17 4.17
N VAL A 152 -15.81 13.16 3.61
CA VAL A 152 -14.74 12.42 4.30
C VAL A 152 -13.33 12.87 3.92
N GLY A 153 -13.20 13.72 2.91
CA GLY A 153 -11.93 14.16 2.36
C GLY A 153 -11.26 13.11 1.46
N GLU A 154 -10.04 13.43 1.04
CA GLU A 154 -9.31 12.71 -0.02
C GLU A 154 -7.97 12.14 0.47
N ARG A 155 -7.85 11.92 1.78
CA ARG A 155 -6.60 11.53 2.44
C ARG A 155 -6.12 10.16 1.95
N THR A 156 -4.82 9.98 1.85
CA THR A 156 -4.17 8.67 1.82
C THR A 156 -3.22 8.52 3.01
N ALA A 157 -3.09 7.29 3.48
CA ALA A 157 -2.13 6.92 4.50
C ALA A 157 -1.51 5.56 4.16
N MET A 158 -0.22 5.41 4.43
CA MET A 158 0.53 4.17 4.27
C MET A 158 1.31 3.91 5.55
N ARG A 159 1.32 2.66 5.98
CA ARG A 159 2.16 2.18 7.08
C ARG A 159 2.85 0.90 6.64
N ILE A 160 4.17 0.92 6.72
CA ILE A 160 5.01 -0.24 6.45
C ILE A 160 5.68 -0.65 7.75
N ASP A 161 5.52 -1.90 8.15
CA ASP A 161 6.19 -2.49 9.30
C ASP A 161 7.12 -3.61 8.83
N THR A 162 8.35 -3.61 9.32
CA THR A 162 9.38 -4.59 8.99
C THR A 162 10.01 -5.16 10.25
N LYS A 163 10.44 -6.42 10.17
CA LYS A 163 11.24 -7.08 11.21
C LYS A 163 12.28 -7.97 10.59
N MET A 164 13.50 -7.88 11.10
CA MET A 164 14.63 -8.73 10.77
C MET A 164 14.66 -9.97 11.67
N ARG A 165 15.29 -11.06 11.24
CA ARG A 165 15.39 -12.30 12.04
C ARG A 165 16.18 -12.10 13.34
N ASN A 166 17.16 -11.20 13.36
CA ASN A 166 17.85 -10.77 14.58
C ASN A 166 16.99 -9.94 15.56
N GLY A 167 15.72 -9.66 15.24
CA GLY A 167 14.77 -8.97 16.11
C GLY A 167 14.73 -7.45 15.93
N THR A 168 15.60 -6.87 15.10
CA THR A 168 15.51 -5.46 14.69
C THR A 168 14.15 -5.19 14.03
N THR A 169 13.45 -4.14 14.47
CA THR A 169 12.18 -3.71 13.88
C THR A 169 12.27 -2.30 13.33
N GLY A 170 11.54 -2.04 12.26
CA GLY A 170 11.46 -0.73 11.63
C GLY A 170 10.08 -0.49 11.06
N SER A 171 9.51 0.66 11.35
CA SER A 171 8.23 1.10 10.82
C SER A 171 8.35 2.46 10.15
N GLY A 172 7.49 2.70 9.17
CA GLY A 172 7.33 3.99 8.52
C GLY A 172 5.87 4.33 8.29
N VAL A 173 5.55 5.62 8.31
CA VAL A 173 4.23 6.18 7.98
C VAL A 173 4.36 7.29 6.95
N PHE A 174 3.39 7.33 6.04
CA PHE A 174 3.24 8.34 5.01
C PHE A 174 1.76 8.75 4.96
N ASN A 175 1.43 9.97 5.38
CA ASN A 175 0.06 10.47 5.41
C ASN A 175 -0.05 11.76 4.60
N HIS A 176 -0.80 11.74 3.50
CA HIS A 176 -1.03 12.91 2.65
C HIS A 176 -2.52 13.28 2.61
N PRO A 177 -2.89 14.58 2.73
CA PRO A 177 -4.30 15.00 2.75
C PRO A 177 -5.05 14.78 1.43
N LYS A 178 -4.33 14.60 0.31
CA LYS A 178 -4.88 14.40 -1.04
C LYS A 178 -4.15 13.27 -1.77
N LEU A 179 -4.79 12.13 -2.00
CA LEU A 179 -4.18 11.00 -2.71
C LEU A 179 -3.70 11.39 -4.10
N SER A 180 -4.53 12.11 -4.88
CA SER A 180 -4.19 12.54 -6.24
C SER A 180 -2.86 13.30 -6.33
N VAL A 181 -2.61 14.21 -5.39
CA VAL A 181 -1.34 14.96 -5.29
C VAL A 181 -0.20 14.04 -4.87
N ALA A 182 -0.39 13.18 -3.87
CA ALA A 182 0.65 12.25 -3.42
C ALA A 182 1.13 11.31 -4.53
N VAL A 183 0.19 10.77 -5.32
CA VAL A 183 0.51 9.93 -6.49
C VAL A 183 1.24 10.74 -7.56
N GLY A 184 0.80 11.98 -7.81
CA GLY A 184 1.46 12.90 -8.73
C GLY A 184 2.90 13.21 -8.32
N ASP A 185 3.12 13.55 -7.06
CA ASP A 185 4.45 13.86 -6.51
C ASP A 185 5.37 12.64 -6.53
N ALA A 186 4.86 11.45 -6.17
CA ALA A 186 5.63 10.21 -6.28
C ALA A 186 6.01 9.91 -7.75
N THR A 187 5.06 10.04 -8.67
CA THR A 187 5.31 9.84 -10.11
C THR A 187 6.36 10.82 -10.63
N ALA A 188 6.26 12.11 -10.26
CA ALA A 188 7.23 13.13 -10.63
C ALA A 188 8.62 12.87 -10.02
N ALA A 189 8.68 12.34 -8.79
CA ALA A 189 9.94 11.97 -8.15
C ALA A 189 10.65 10.83 -8.90
N PHE A 190 9.93 9.79 -9.30
CA PHE A 190 10.47 8.70 -10.13
C PHE A 190 10.92 9.21 -11.50
N ALA A 191 10.08 9.99 -12.20
CA ALA A 191 10.45 10.57 -13.50
C ALA A 191 11.71 11.43 -13.39
N SER A 192 11.84 12.19 -12.31
CA SER A 192 13.05 13.00 -12.04
C SER A 192 14.29 12.13 -11.81
N ALA A 193 14.16 11.01 -11.11
CA ALA A 193 15.28 10.07 -10.90
C ALA A 193 15.76 9.48 -12.23
N VAL A 194 14.83 9.07 -13.10
CA VAL A 194 15.14 8.58 -14.45
C VAL A 194 15.89 9.64 -15.26
N LEU A 195 15.41 10.89 -15.28
CA LEU A 195 16.04 11.99 -16.01
C LEU A 195 17.43 12.37 -15.47
N ARG A 196 17.73 12.05 -14.21
CA ARG A 196 19.06 12.25 -13.60
C ARG A 196 20.02 11.07 -13.82
N GLY A 197 19.57 10.00 -14.48
CA GLY A 197 20.38 8.79 -14.67
C GLY A 197 20.53 7.95 -13.40
N GLU A 198 19.57 8.06 -12.47
CA GLU A 198 19.53 7.33 -11.20
C GLU A 198 18.88 5.95 -11.33
N THR A 199 18.37 5.58 -12.52
CA THR A 199 17.72 4.30 -12.81
C THR A 199 18.52 3.54 -13.87
N GLU A 200 18.70 2.24 -13.69
CA GLU A 200 19.39 1.36 -14.64
C GLU A 200 18.48 1.02 -15.83
N PRO A 201 19.03 0.73 -17.04
CA PRO A 201 18.22 0.27 -18.15
C PRO A 201 17.46 -1.03 -17.81
N GLY A 202 16.13 -1.03 -17.93
CA GLY A 202 15.32 -2.21 -17.62
C GLY A 202 13.87 -1.86 -17.25
N VAL A 203 13.15 -2.88 -16.78
CA VAL A 203 11.83 -2.74 -16.14
C VAL A 203 12.02 -3.11 -14.68
N TRP A 204 11.63 -2.21 -13.78
CA TRP A 204 11.93 -2.35 -12.36
C TRP A 204 10.71 -1.98 -11.51
N TYR A 205 10.47 -2.77 -10.47
CA TYR A 205 9.68 -2.39 -9.31
C TYR A 205 10.46 -1.39 -8.43
N PRO A 206 9.78 -0.48 -7.72
CA PRO A 206 10.41 0.52 -6.86
C PRO A 206 11.44 0.00 -5.86
N GLU A 207 11.22 -1.18 -5.29
CA GLU A 207 12.07 -1.83 -4.31
C GLU A 207 13.32 -2.48 -4.92
N GLU A 208 13.34 -2.78 -6.22
CA GLU A 208 14.47 -3.43 -6.88
C GLU A 208 15.69 -2.52 -6.96
N HIS A 209 16.88 -3.10 -6.95
CA HIS A 209 18.15 -2.37 -6.91
C HIS A 209 18.32 -1.44 -8.13
N GLY A 210 17.99 -1.91 -9.33
CA GLY A 210 18.12 -1.14 -10.57
C GLY A 210 17.15 0.04 -10.69
N ALA A 211 16.11 0.11 -9.85
CA ALA A 211 15.09 1.15 -9.95
C ALA A 211 15.62 2.54 -9.56
N LEU A 212 16.41 2.63 -8.49
CA LEU A 212 16.78 3.90 -7.85
C LEU A 212 18.13 3.81 -7.13
N LYS A 213 19.08 4.65 -7.54
CA LYS A 213 20.35 4.86 -6.82
C LYS A 213 20.18 5.64 -5.52
N ASP A 214 19.35 6.69 -5.51
CA ASP A 214 19.16 7.59 -4.36
C ASP A 214 17.72 7.53 -3.83
N ARG A 215 17.43 6.48 -3.06
CA ARG A 215 16.12 6.26 -2.43
C ARG A 215 15.75 7.37 -1.43
N PRO A 216 16.65 7.85 -0.54
CA PRO A 216 16.32 8.94 0.38
C PRO A 216 15.85 10.21 -0.34
N ARG A 217 16.52 10.61 -1.42
CA ARG A 217 16.12 11.78 -2.21
C ARG A 217 14.77 11.58 -2.90
N LEU A 218 14.50 10.40 -3.43
CA LEU A 218 13.18 10.10 -4.02
C LEU A 218 12.09 10.22 -2.97
N LEU A 219 12.28 9.60 -1.80
CA LEU A 219 11.32 9.63 -0.72
C LEU A 219 11.10 11.04 -0.17
N GLU A 220 12.15 11.85 -0.04
CA GLU A 220 12.04 13.26 0.32
C GLU A 220 11.17 14.02 -0.69
N ALA A 221 11.44 13.86 -1.99
CA ALA A 221 10.66 14.50 -3.05
C ALA A 221 9.19 14.05 -3.06
N ALA A 222 8.94 12.75 -2.89
CA ALA A 222 7.59 12.18 -2.87
C ALA A 222 6.80 12.50 -1.59
N SER A 223 7.50 12.84 -0.49
CA SER A 223 6.88 13.17 0.80
C SER A 223 6.44 14.63 0.92
N LYS A 224 6.65 15.45 -0.12
CA LYS A 224 6.19 16.83 -0.13
C LYS A 224 4.67 16.90 0.08
N GLY A 225 4.24 17.85 0.92
CA GLY A 225 2.83 18.00 1.28
C GLY A 225 2.28 16.97 2.28
N CYS A 226 3.08 15.97 2.70
CA CYS A 226 2.65 15.03 3.72
C CYS A 226 2.34 15.72 5.05
N SER A 227 1.20 15.36 5.63
CA SER A 227 0.78 15.77 6.96
C SER A 227 1.48 15.01 8.09
N ASN A 228 2.06 13.83 7.78
CA ASN A 228 2.92 13.04 8.65
C ASN A 228 3.79 12.15 7.75
N TYR A 229 5.11 12.27 7.87
CA TYR A 229 6.06 11.41 7.16
C TYR A 229 7.21 11.07 8.10
N GLN A 230 7.34 9.78 8.43
CA GLN A 230 8.39 9.28 9.32
C GLN A 230 8.80 7.89 8.85
N ILE A 231 10.10 7.62 8.85
CA ILE A 231 10.67 6.33 8.48
C ILE A 231 11.68 5.89 9.54
N ASN A 232 11.98 4.59 9.58
CA ASN A 232 12.96 3.99 10.49
C ASN A 232 12.69 4.31 11.97
N LYS A 233 11.42 4.22 12.38
CA LYS A 233 10.98 4.38 13.77
C LYS A 233 10.48 3.05 14.32
N ALA A 234 10.59 2.84 15.63
CA ALA A 234 9.85 1.77 16.29
C ALA A 234 8.34 2.00 16.14
N ALA A 235 7.58 0.92 15.94
CA ALA A 235 6.13 0.97 15.70
C ALA A 235 5.37 1.87 16.70
N TRP A 236 5.64 1.74 18.00
CA TRP A 236 4.99 2.51 19.07
C TRP A 236 5.25 4.02 19.00
N MET A 237 6.34 4.46 18.35
CA MET A 237 6.62 5.89 18.17
C MET A 237 5.74 6.52 17.09
N LEU A 238 5.16 5.70 16.21
CA LEU A 238 4.33 6.15 15.11
C LEU A 238 2.84 6.17 15.45
N GLU A 239 2.43 5.42 16.48
CA GLU A 239 1.03 5.27 16.86
C GLU A 239 0.42 6.57 17.40
N SER A 240 -0.87 6.76 17.12
CA SER A 240 -1.62 7.87 17.67
C SER A 240 -1.74 7.72 19.19
N LYS A 241 -1.42 8.81 19.90
CA LYS A 241 -1.64 8.86 21.35
C LYS A 241 -3.13 9.09 21.60
N PRO A 242 -3.82 8.22 22.35
CA PRO A 242 -5.21 8.46 22.69
C PRO A 242 -5.32 9.71 23.56
N ILE A 243 -6.28 10.58 23.24
CA ILE A 243 -6.60 11.72 24.12
C ILE A 243 -7.42 11.17 25.28
N ASN A 244 -6.89 11.28 26.50
CA ASN A 244 -7.66 11.00 27.71
C ASN A 244 -8.63 12.17 27.95
N LEU A 245 -9.93 11.90 27.85
CA LEU A 245 -11.01 12.87 28.09
C LEU A 245 -11.42 12.95 29.57
N GLY A 246 -10.74 12.20 30.46
CA GLY A 246 -11.11 12.03 31.86
C GLY A 246 -12.04 10.82 32.07
N PHE A 247 -12.21 10.40 33.33
CA PHE A 247 -13.13 9.31 33.74
C PHE A 247 -12.92 7.96 33.01
N GLY A 248 -11.70 7.67 32.55
CA GLY A 248 -11.39 6.44 31.81
C GLY A 248 -11.88 6.45 30.35
N MET A 249 -12.34 7.59 29.84
CA MET A 249 -12.72 7.76 28.43
C MET A 249 -11.51 8.21 27.61
N TYR A 250 -11.25 7.51 26.51
CA TYR A 250 -10.19 7.83 25.57
C TYR A 250 -10.78 8.09 24.19
N LEU A 251 -10.29 9.12 23.51
CA LEU A 251 -10.62 9.42 22.13
C LEU A 251 -9.40 9.07 21.26
N ASP A 252 -9.59 8.17 20.30
CA ASP A 252 -8.59 7.88 19.28
C ASP A 252 -8.56 9.06 18.28
N VAL A 253 -7.37 9.62 18.01
CA VAL A 253 -7.15 10.76 17.10
C VAL A 253 -6.34 10.36 15.89
#